data_AF-A0A945AT74-F1
#
_entry.id   AF-A0A945AT74-F1
#
_cell.length_a   1.000
_cell.length_b   1.000
_cell.length_c   1.000
_cell.angle_alpha   90.00
_cell.angle_beta   90.00
_cell.angle_gamma   90.00
#
_symmetry.space_group_name_H-M   'P 1'
#
loop_
_entity.id
_entity.type
_entity.pdbx_description
1 polymer ?
#
loop_
_entity_poly.entity_id
_entity_poly.type
_entity_poly.pdbx_seq_one_letter_code
_entity_poly.pdbx_strand_id
1 'polypeptide(L)'
;IGAEGGKTSGSCDSGYSCAYSSTISWKSENQPVPKEKDPRLIFERLFEGTRAGESKQMRANRLKFSRSILDFALDDAKRLQQVVGQADKRKLDEYLTSVRELEQRVQRTSQDESTSTKKMTKPDGIPDSYRDHLRLLADLLVMAFQVDATRISTLVFANEGSNRSYDFIGVPEGHHSLSHHRNDPEKQEKIKKINRFHTEQLAYLLKRLKSIQEGDKSILDRTMLVYGGCIGDGNRHDHNRLPILLAGGGDGRLNPGRHVQYPGKTPLMNLYASMLDRFGVQDNMHGDATGMLENI
;
A
#
# COMPACT_ATOMS: atom_id res chain seq x y z
N ILE A 1 1.09 4.47 -3.44
CA ILE A 1 -0.36 4.28 -3.74
C ILE A 1 -1.18 4.52 -2.48
N GLY A 2 -2.50 4.69 -2.55
CA GLY A 2 -3.33 4.82 -1.36
C GLY A 2 -4.81 5.04 -1.62
N ALA A 3 -5.64 4.93 -0.58
CA ALA A 3 -7.09 4.88 -0.76
C ALA A 3 -7.81 6.24 -0.69
N GLU A 4 -7.09 7.31 -0.36
CA GLU A 4 -7.63 8.67 -0.36
C GLU A 4 -6.90 9.58 -1.35
N GLY A 5 -7.61 10.53 -1.96
CA GLY A 5 -6.97 11.63 -2.69
C GLY A 5 -6.22 12.55 -1.73
N GLY A 6 -5.35 13.41 -2.25
CA GLY A 6 -4.65 14.42 -1.46
C GLY A 6 -4.88 15.82 -2.02
N LYS A 7 -4.85 16.84 -1.15
CA LYS A 7 -4.72 18.23 -1.57
C LYS A 7 -3.24 18.61 -1.45
N THR A 8 -2.67 19.18 -2.50
CA THR A 8 -1.27 19.62 -2.50
C THR A 8 -1.08 21.06 -2.03
N SER A 9 -2.16 21.83 -1.94
CA SER A 9 -2.18 23.24 -1.54
C SER A 9 -3.19 23.49 -0.40
N GLY A 10 -2.95 24.56 0.35
CA GLY A 10 -3.74 24.94 1.53
C GLY A 10 -2.96 24.77 2.84
N SER A 11 -3.51 25.34 3.92
CA SER A 11 -3.00 25.20 5.28
C SER A 11 -3.76 24.07 5.97
N CYS A 12 -3.10 22.93 6.20
CA CYS A 12 -3.75 21.75 6.78
C CYS A 12 -3.40 21.56 8.25
N ASP A 13 -2.12 21.41 8.57
CA ASP A 13 -1.67 21.15 9.94
C ASP A 13 -0.70 22.25 10.39
N SER A 14 -1.07 23.01 11.42
CA SER A 14 -0.19 23.96 12.08
C SER A 14 0.49 24.97 11.13
N GLY A 15 -0.16 25.32 10.02
CA GLY A 15 0.35 26.22 8.97
C GLY A 15 1.14 25.54 7.84
N TYR A 16 1.42 24.23 7.95
CA TYR A 16 2.08 23.46 6.90
C TYR A 16 1.14 23.17 5.71
N SER A 17 1.77 23.05 4.54
CA SER A 17 1.09 22.68 3.30
C SER A 17 0.36 21.34 3.44
N CYS A 18 -0.86 21.26 2.89
CA CYS A 18 -1.62 20.01 2.77
C CYS A 18 -0.87 18.89 2.02
N ALA A 19 0.20 19.22 1.29
CA ALA A 19 1.09 18.21 0.73
C ALA A 19 1.66 17.27 1.80
N TYR A 20 2.02 17.79 2.98
CA TYR A 20 2.61 17.00 4.07
C TYR A 20 1.59 16.05 4.74
N SER A 21 0.33 16.46 4.86
CA SER A 21 -0.71 15.60 5.45
C SER A 21 -1.23 14.53 4.48
N SER A 22 -1.03 14.73 3.18
CA SER A 22 -1.59 13.85 2.15
C SER A 22 -0.57 13.01 1.39
N THR A 23 0.73 13.19 1.67
CA THR A 23 1.82 12.56 0.93
C THR A 23 2.95 12.11 1.86
N ILE A 24 3.34 10.83 1.73
CA ILE A 24 4.48 10.25 2.45
C ILE A 24 5.73 10.10 1.57
N SER A 25 5.58 10.12 0.23
CA SER A 25 6.69 9.93 -0.71
C SER A 25 7.07 11.24 -1.39
N TRP A 26 8.35 11.52 -1.49
CA TRP A 26 8.89 12.77 -2.02
C TRP A 26 10.03 12.47 -2.98
N LYS A 27 10.04 13.16 -4.14
CA LYS A 27 11.08 13.00 -5.16
C LYS A 27 12.31 13.86 -4.83
N SER A 28 12.06 15.00 -4.21
CA SER A 28 13.04 15.92 -3.64
C SER A 28 12.43 16.58 -2.40
N GLU A 29 13.23 17.37 -1.68
CA GLU A 29 12.81 18.10 -0.47
C GLU A 29 11.53 18.94 -0.64
N ASN A 30 11.23 19.36 -1.88
CA ASN A 30 10.11 20.24 -2.20
C ASN A 30 9.14 19.66 -3.25
N GLN A 31 9.35 18.43 -3.71
CA GLN A 31 8.51 17.81 -4.74
C GLN A 31 7.80 16.55 -4.20
N PRO A 32 6.53 16.67 -3.76
CA PRO A 32 5.76 15.52 -3.30
C PRO A 32 5.42 14.59 -4.47
N VAL A 33 5.42 13.29 -4.19
CA VAL A 33 4.94 12.24 -5.11
C VAL A 33 3.54 11.82 -4.66
N PRO A 34 2.47 12.34 -5.30
CA PRO A 34 1.12 12.04 -4.88
C PRO A 34 0.81 10.55 -5.06
N LYS A 35 0.05 10.01 -4.11
CA LYS A 35 -0.40 8.63 -4.19
C LYS A 35 -1.44 8.45 -5.29
N GLU A 36 -1.21 7.48 -6.16
CA GLU A 36 -2.25 6.97 -7.06
C GLU A 36 -3.30 6.20 -6.25
N LYS A 37 -4.57 6.50 -6.50
CA LYS A 37 -5.72 5.91 -5.80
C LYS A 37 -6.59 5.07 -6.69
N ASP A 38 -6.52 5.25 -8.01
CA ASP A 38 -7.25 4.47 -8.99
C ASP A 38 -6.52 3.14 -9.25
N PRO A 39 -7.08 2.00 -8.84
CA PRO A 39 -6.50 0.68 -9.08
C PRO A 39 -6.24 0.39 -10.57
N ARG A 40 -7.07 0.92 -11.48
CA ARG A 40 -6.90 0.73 -12.91
C ARG A 40 -5.64 1.41 -13.43
N LEU A 41 -5.41 2.66 -13.02
CA LEU A 41 -4.19 3.39 -13.41
C LEU A 41 -2.92 2.74 -12.86
N ILE A 42 -3.00 2.15 -11.65
CA ILE A 42 -1.89 1.38 -11.06
C ILE A 42 -1.64 0.13 -11.88
N PHE A 43 -2.69 -0.66 -12.15
CA PHE A 43 -2.59 -1.89 -12.94
C PHE A 43 -2.00 -1.61 -14.32
N GLU A 44 -2.50 -0.59 -15.03
CA GLU A 44 -1.97 -0.21 -16.33
C GLU A 44 -0.47 0.12 -16.27
N ARG A 45 -0.03 0.93 -15.29
CA ARG A 45 1.37 1.30 -15.11
C ARG A 45 2.29 0.09 -14.94
N LEU A 46 1.84 -0.95 -14.23
CA LEU A 46 2.60 -2.20 -14.09
C LEU A 46 2.84 -2.91 -15.43
N PHE A 47 1.96 -2.70 -16.40
CA PHE A 47 2.00 -3.33 -17.72
C PHE A 47 2.23 -2.32 -18.87
N GLU A 48 2.67 -1.10 -18.59
CA GLU A 48 3.01 -0.12 -19.64
C GLU A 48 4.29 -0.55 -20.39
N GLY A 49 5.22 -1.25 -19.73
CA GLY A 49 6.49 -1.70 -20.30
C GLY A 49 6.39 -2.87 -21.29
N THR A 50 5.31 -3.65 -21.28
CA THR A 50 5.07 -4.70 -22.29
C THR A 50 4.65 -4.13 -23.66
N ARG A 51 4.63 -2.80 -23.80
CA ARG A 51 3.91 -2.07 -24.87
C ARG A 51 4.66 -0.87 -25.44
N ALA A 52 5.98 -0.97 -25.55
CA ALA A 52 6.77 0.05 -26.25
C ALA A 52 6.18 0.30 -27.66
N GLY A 53 5.64 1.50 -27.90
CA GLY A 53 5.06 1.91 -29.19
C GLY A 53 3.54 2.10 -29.25
N GLU A 54 2.80 1.90 -28.15
CA GLU A 54 1.34 2.08 -28.17
C GLU A 54 0.89 3.56 -28.21
N SER A 55 0.08 3.94 -29.20
CA SER A 55 -0.48 5.30 -29.32
C SER A 55 -1.61 5.56 -28.32
N LYS A 56 -1.81 6.83 -27.93
CA LYS A 56 -2.94 7.26 -27.07
C LYS A 56 -4.30 6.81 -27.63
N GLN A 57 -4.45 6.73 -28.95
CA GLN A 57 -5.67 6.27 -29.63
C GLN A 57 -5.89 4.77 -29.47
N MET A 58 -4.83 3.96 -29.59
CA MET A 58 -4.91 2.51 -29.33
C MET A 58 -5.22 2.22 -27.87
N ARG A 59 -4.64 3.02 -26.96
CA ARG A 59 -4.97 3.01 -25.52
C ARG A 59 -6.47 3.30 -25.29
N ALA A 60 -7.00 4.39 -25.87
CA ALA A 60 -8.41 4.76 -25.74
C ALA A 60 -9.36 3.73 -26.36
N ASN A 61 -8.99 3.13 -27.51
CA ASN A 61 -9.79 2.08 -28.12
C ASN A 61 -9.78 0.79 -27.28
N ARG A 62 -8.64 0.38 -26.71
CA ARG A 62 -8.62 -0.76 -25.77
C ARG A 62 -9.50 -0.49 -24.55
N LEU A 63 -9.41 0.71 -23.97
CA LEU A 63 -10.26 1.15 -22.87
C LEU A 63 -11.74 1.06 -23.23
N LYS A 64 -12.10 1.44 -24.46
CA LYS A 64 -13.47 1.39 -24.98
C LYS A 64 -13.96 -0.03 -25.26
N PHE A 65 -13.06 -0.95 -25.60
CA PHE A 65 -13.39 -2.34 -25.96
C PHE A 65 -13.04 -3.38 -24.88
N SER A 66 -12.58 -2.95 -23.70
CA SER A 66 -12.17 -3.79 -22.56
C SER A 66 -11.31 -5.01 -22.94
N ARG A 67 -10.45 -4.89 -23.97
CA ARG A 67 -9.59 -6.01 -24.39
C ARG A 67 -8.53 -6.26 -23.33
N SER A 68 -8.40 -7.52 -22.91
CA SER A 68 -7.53 -7.91 -21.81
C SER A 68 -6.06 -7.65 -22.15
N ILE A 69 -5.28 -7.24 -21.16
CA ILE A 69 -3.82 -7.15 -21.29
C ILE A 69 -3.23 -8.54 -21.56
N LEU A 70 -3.83 -9.58 -20.96
CA LEU A 70 -3.39 -10.96 -21.10
C LEU A 70 -3.54 -11.45 -22.53
N ASP A 71 -4.56 -11.02 -23.27
CA ASP A 71 -4.79 -11.50 -24.65
C ASP A 71 -3.57 -11.28 -25.56
N PHE A 72 -2.77 -10.24 -25.31
CA PHE A 72 -1.54 -9.96 -26.04
C PHE A 72 -0.32 -10.73 -25.51
N ALA A 73 -0.29 -11.04 -24.21
CA ALA A 73 0.82 -11.75 -23.57
C ALA A 73 0.64 -13.28 -23.57
N LEU A 74 -0.56 -13.79 -23.86
CA LEU A 74 -0.90 -15.21 -23.78
C LEU A 74 -0.12 -16.04 -24.79
N ASP A 75 0.08 -15.56 -26.02
CA ASP A 75 0.83 -16.29 -27.04
C ASP A 75 2.33 -16.35 -26.69
N ASP A 76 2.89 -15.25 -26.18
CA ASP A 76 4.26 -15.21 -25.66
C ASP A 76 4.44 -16.12 -24.46
N ALA A 77 3.47 -16.12 -23.54
CA ALA A 77 3.48 -16.99 -22.38
C ALA A 77 3.37 -18.47 -22.77
N LYS A 78 2.53 -18.82 -23.76
CA LYS A 78 2.44 -20.19 -24.29
C LYS A 78 3.75 -20.64 -24.93
N ARG A 79 4.41 -19.75 -25.70
CA ARG A 79 5.74 -20.03 -26.27
C ARG A 79 6.77 -20.26 -25.18
N LEU A 80 6.78 -19.42 -24.14
CA LEU A 80 7.68 -19.57 -23.00
C LEU A 80 7.42 -20.88 -22.24
N GLN A 81 6.14 -21.23 -22.01
CA GLN A 81 5.77 -22.51 -21.41
C GLN A 81 6.35 -23.70 -22.17
N GLN A 82 6.54 -23.65 -23.49
CA GLN A 82 7.09 -24.78 -24.24
C GLN A 82 8.59 -25.03 -23.96
N VAL A 83 9.34 -23.99 -23.59
CA VAL A 83 10.82 -24.06 -23.48
C VAL A 83 11.32 -24.11 -22.04
N VAL A 84 10.48 -23.81 -21.04
CA VAL A 84 10.87 -23.79 -19.63
C VAL A 84 10.58 -25.11 -18.89
N GLY A 85 11.26 -25.30 -17.75
CA GLY A 85 11.11 -26.48 -16.90
C GLY A 85 9.75 -26.55 -16.18
N GLN A 86 9.45 -27.70 -15.55
CA GLN A 86 8.16 -27.90 -14.87
C GLN A 86 7.93 -26.93 -13.69
N ALA A 87 8.99 -26.53 -12.98
CA ALA A 87 8.88 -25.55 -11.91
C ALA A 87 8.47 -24.17 -12.46
N ASP A 88 9.14 -23.72 -13.53
CA ASP A 88 8.87 -22.43 -14.17
C ASP A 88 7.48 -22.39 -14.83
N LYS A 89 7.03 -23.51 -15.42
CA LYS A 89 5.66 -23.65 -15.93
C LYS A 89 4.61 -23.35 -14.86
N ARG A 90 4.76 -23.92 -13.68
CA ARG A 90 3.84 -23.70 -12.55
C ARG A 90 3.88 -22.23 -12.09
N LYS A 91 5.06 -21.62 -12.05
CA LYS A 91 5.22 -20.20 -11.70
C LYS A 91 4.55 -19.27 -12.70
N LEU A 92 4.72 -19.56 -13.99
CA LEU A 92 4.09 -18.80 -15.06
C LEU A 92 2.56 -18.94 -15.01
N ASP A 93 2.03 -20.13 -14.72
CA ASP A 93 0.59 -20.36 -14.53
C ASP A 93 0.01 -19.64 -13.31
N GLU A 94 0.70 -19.70 -12.16
CA GLU A 94 0.37 -18.94 -10.94
C GLU A 94 0.31 -17.43 -11.22
N TYR A 95 1.29 -16.93 -11.98
CA TYR A 95 1.36 -15.52 -12.37
C TYR A 95 0.21 -15.13 -13.30
N LEU A 96 0.00 -15.84 -14.41
CA LEU A 96 -1.09 -15.54 -15.36
C LEU A 96 -2.46 -15.61 -14.70
N THR A 97 -2.67 -16.57 -13.80
CA THR A 97 -3.90 -16.68 -13.00
C THR A 97 -4.06 -15.44 -12.11
N SER A 98 -3.01 -15.04 -11.40
CA SER A 98 -3.03 -13.85 -10.53
C SER A 98 -3.31 -12.56 -11.30
N VAL A 99 -2.71 -12.40 -12.49
CA VAL A 99 -2.98 -11.27 -13.39
C VAL A 99 -4.44 -11.26 -13.82
N ARG A 100 -4.99 -12.42 -14.21
CA ARG A 100 -6.36 -12.52 -14.70
C ARG A 100 -7.38 -12.21 -13.62
N GLU A 101 -7.18 -12.74 -12.41
CA GLU A 101 -8.04 -12.45 -11.26
C GLU A 101 -8.02 -10.95 -10.90
N LEU A 102 -6.85 -10.33 -10.92
CA LEU A 102 -6.71 -8.90 -10.63
C LEU A 102 -7.34 -8.03 -11.72
N GLU A 103 -7.11 -8.36 -12.99
CA GLU A 103 -7.75 -7.67 -14.11
C GLU A 103 -9.28 -7.75 -14.01
N GLN A 104 -9.84 -8.94 -13.73
CA GLN A 104 -11.28 -9.10 -13.55
C GLN A 104 -11.82 -8.24 -12.40
N ARG A 105 -11.09 -8.15 -11.27
CA ARG A 105 -11.50 -7.31 -10.14
C ARG A 105 -11.45 -5.82 -10.48
N VAL A 106 -10.41 -5.37 -11.19
CA VAL A 106 -10.32 -4.00 -11.70
C VAL A 106 -11.47 -3.70 -12.67
N GLN A 107 -11.77 -4.61 -13.61
CA GLN A 107 -12.83 -4.43 -14.61
C GLN A 107 -14.23 -4.41 -14.00
N ARG A 108 -14.55 -5.31 -13.05
CA ARG A 108 -15.85 -5.34 -12.37
C ARG A 108 -16.14 -4.01 -11.67
N THR A 109 -15.11 -3.44 -11.06
CA THR A 109 -15.20 -2.14 -10.40
C THR A 109 -15.58 -1.02 -11.37
N SER A 110 -15.11 -1.07 -12.62
CA SER A 110 -15.47 -0.08 -13.64
C SER A 110 -16.86 -0.31 -14.25
N GLN A 111 -17.37 -1.55 -14.27
CA GLN A 111 -18.69 -1.87 -14.84
C GLN A 111 -19.84 -1.54 -13.90
N ASP A 112 -19.70 -1.78 -12.60
CA ASP A 112 -20.73 -1.50 -11.58
C ASP A 112 -21.09 0.00 -11.51
N GLU A 113 -20.18 0.90 -11.91
CA GLU A 113 -20.44 2.34 -11.94
C GLU A 113 -21.25 2.80 -13.18
N SER A 114 -21.23 2.02 -14.27
CA SER A 114 -21.97 2.35 -15.51
C SER A 114 -23.50 2.13 -15.38
N THR A 115 -23.94 1.39 -14.37
CA THR A 115 -25.35 1.08 -14.08
C THR A 115 -25.93 1.88 -12.90
N SER A 116 -25.10 2.64 -12.18
CA SER A 116 -25.49 3.48 -11.04
C SER A 116 -26.06 4.83 -11.49
N THR A 117 -27.32 5.12 -11.14
CA THR A 117 -28.01 6.40 -11.43
C THR A 117 -27.62 7.54 -10.49
N LYS A 118 -26.70 7.33 -9.52
CA LYS A 118 -26.21 8.39 -8.62
C LYS A 118 -24.96 9.03 -9.20
N LYS A 119 -25.17 10.13 -9.96
CA LYS A 119 -24.12 11.05 -10.40
C LYS A 119 -23.48 11.78 -9.21
N MET A 120 -22.53 11.15 -8.54
CA MET A 120 -21.45 11.85 -7.85
C MET A 120 -20.17 11.49 -8.59
N THR A 121 -19.39 12.50 -8.99
CA THR A 121 -18.18 12.42 -9.81
C THR A 121 -17.05 11.61 -9.14
N LYS A 122 -17.20 10.29 -9.10
CA LYS A 122 -16.17 9.34 -8.70
C LYS A 122 -15.35 8.97 -9.94
N PRO A 123 -14.00 8.92 -9.86
CA PRO A 123 -13.20 8.42 -10.98
C PRO A 123 -13.47 6.94 -11.20
N ASP A 124 -13.70 6.55 -12.46
CA ASP A 124 -13.94 5.16 -12.86
C ASP A 124 -12.92 4.19 -12.26
N GLY A 125 -13.37 3.10 -11.61
CA GLY A 125 -12.48 1.99 -11.24
C GLY A 125 -12.05 1.91 -9.76
N ILE A 126 -12.61 2.73 -8.87
CA ILE A 126 -12.44 2.59 -7.41
C ILE A 126 -13.59 1.76 -6.81
N PRO A 127 -13.35 0.69 -6.02
CA PRO A 127 -14.43 -0.09 -5.40
C PRO A 127 -15.29 0.73 -4.43
N ASP A 128 -16.59 0.39 -4.33
CA ASP A 128 -17.51 1.05 -3.38
C ASP A 128 -17.19 0.72 -1.92
N SER A 129 -16.83 -0.54 -1.67
CA SER A 129 -16.36 -1.00 -0.37
C SER A 129 -14.94 -0.53 -0.12
N TYR A 130 -14.75 0.29 0.92
CA TYR A 130 -13.42 0.75 1.33
C TYR A 130 -12.47 -0.41 1.66
N ARG A 131 -13.01 -1.49 2.25
CA ARG A 131 -12.26 -2.73 2.49
C ARG A 131 -11.74 -3.32 1.18
N ASP A 132 -12.60 -3.41 0.17
CA ASP A 132 -12.23 -4.04 -1.11
C ASP A 132 -11.29 -3.15 -1.91
N HIS A 133 -11.41 -1.82 -1.80
CA HIS A 133 -10.44 -0.87 -2.35
C HIS A 133 -9.05 -1.05 -1.72
N LEU A 134 -8.96 -1.08 -0.38
CA LEU A 134 -7.68 -1.33 0.31
C LEU A 134 -7.06 -2.67 -0.08
N ARG A 135 -7.86 -3.73 -0.16
CA ARG A 135 -7.39 -5.06 -0.56
C ARG A 135 -6.94 -5.10 -2.02
N LEU A 136 -7.67 -4.45 -2.93
CA LEU A 136 -7.27 -4.36 -4.33
C LEU A 136 -5.95 -3.59 -4.49
N LEU A 137 -5.77 -2.48 -3.77
CA LEU A 137 -4.48 -1.78 -3.73
C LEU A 137 -3.35 -2.64 -3.14
N ALA A 138 -3.65 -3.43 -2.10
CA ALA A 138 -2.68 -4.37 -1.52
C ALA A 138 -2.29 -5.47 -2.51
N ASP A 139 -3.23 -6.03 -3.25
CA ASP A 139 -2.95 -7.04 -4.27
C ASP A 139 -2.12 -6.48 -5.43
N LEU A 140 -2.40 -5.24 -5.86
CA LEU A 140 -1.60 -4.56 -6.88
C LEU A 140 -0.18 -4.27 -6.38
N LEU A 141 0.00 -3.94 -5.09
CA LEU A 141 1.32 -3.81 -4.48
C LEU A 141 2.07 -5.15 -4.50
N VAL A 142 1.41 -6.24 -4.12
CA VAL A 142 1.99 -7.59 -4.12
C VAL A 142 2.39 -8.02 -5.54
N MET A 143 1.53 -7.74 -6.52
CA MET A 143 1.84 -7.98 -7.94
C MET A 143 3.06 -7.19 -8.40
N ALA A 144 3.18 -5.93 -8.00
CA ALA A 144 4.33 -5.10 -8.35
C ALA A 144 5.66 -5.70 -7.85
N PHE A 145 5.65 -6.35 -6.68
CA PHE A 145 6.81 -7.08 -6.19
C PHE A 145 7.00 -8.41 -6.92
N GLN A 146 5.92 -9.17 -7.18
CA GLN A 146 5.98 -10.45 -7.88
C GLN A 146 6.57 -10.34 -9.30
N VAL A 147 6.30 -9.25 -10.01
CA VAL A 147 6.84 -8.99 -11.36
C VAL A 147 8.10 -8.14 -11.36
N ASP A 148 8.66 -7.88 -10.18
CA ASP A 148 9.86 -7.07 -10.00
C ASP A 148 9.77 -5.65 -10.61
N ALA A 149 8.58 -5.05 -10.58
CA ALA A 149 8.34 -3.70 -11.12
C ALA A 149 8.89 -2.60 -10.21
N THR A 150 9.05 -2.86 -8.92
CA THR A 150 9.62 -1.91 -7.96
C THR A 150 10.22 -2.61 -6.76
N ARG A 151 11.25 -2.01 -6.17
CA ARG A 151 11.86 -2.47 -4.91
C ARG A 151 11.22 -1.86 -3.66
N ILE A 152 10.55 -0.72 -3.81
CA ILE A 152 9.97 0.06 -2.69
C ILE A 152 8.54 0.45 -3.04
N SER A 153 7.64 0.36 -2.07
CA SER A 153 6.25 0.82 -2.20
C SER A 153 5.68 1.30 -0.87
N THR A 154 4.80 2.29 -0.93
CA THR A 154 4.04 2.79 0.22
C THR A 154 2.54 2.66 -0.06
N LEU A 155 1.80 2.06 0.87
CA LEU A 155 0.34 1.94 0.82
C LEU A 155 -0.28 2.76 1.96
N VAL A 156 -0.87 3.90 1.60
CA VAL A 156 -1.49 4.82 2.57
C VAL A 156 -2.99 4.54 2.66
N PHE A 157 -3.48 4.17 3.85
CA PHE A 157 -4.90 3.85 4.06
C PHE A 157 -5.76 5.12 4.02
N ALA A 158 -5.33 6.18 4.71
CA ALA A 158 -6.00 7.47 4.75
C ALA A 158 -4.96 8.59 4.93
N ASN A 159 -5.33 9.83 4.63
CA ASN A 159 -4.48 10.99 4.92
C ASN A 159 -4.33 11.22 6.42
N GLU A 160 -3.24 11.88 6.81
CA GLU A 160 -3.09 12.40 8.17
C GLU A 160 -4.23 13.37 8.49
N GLY A 161 -4.82 13.19 9.66
CA GLY A 161 -5.99 13.97 10.09
C GLY A 161 -7.30 13.66 9.34
N SER A 162 -7.38 12.57 8.56
CA SER A 162 -8.61 12.23 7.84
C SER A 162 -9.78 11.95 8.80
N ASN A 163 -10.90 12.63 8.56
CA ASN A 163 -12.19 12.39 9.23
C ASN A 163 -13.05 11.34 8.51
N ARG A 164 -12.42 10.35 7.87
CA ARG A 164 -13.12 9.22 7.26
C ARG A 164 -14.05 8.55 8.28
N SER A 165 -15.30 8.37 7.88
CA SER A 165 -16.26 7.51 8.58
C SER A 165 -15.99 6.04 8.26
N TYR A 166 -16.30 5.17 9.23
CA TYR A 166 -16.26 3.72 9.14
C TYR A 166 -17.65 3.13 9.43
N ASP A 167 -18.70 3.71 8.84
CA ASP A 167 -20.11 3.30 8.96
C ASP A 167 -20.30 1.77 8.84
N PHE A 168 -19.58 1.14 7.91
CA PHE A 168 -19.68 -0.29 7.59
C PHE A 168 -19.20 -1.22 8.72
N ILE A 169 -18.52 -0.69 9.75
CA ILE A 169 -18.20 -1.39 11.01
C ILE A 169 -18.87 -0.73 12.23
N GLY A 170 -19.91 0.07 11.99
CA GLY A 170 -20.71 0.72 13.02
C GLY A 170 -20.02 1.90 13.71
N VAL A 171 -19.15 2.63 13.00
CA VAL A 171 -18.48 3.84 13.51
C VAL A 171 -18.67 4.99 12.53
N PRO A 172 -19.80 5.73 12.61
CA PRO A 172 -20.13 6.75 11.63
C PRO A 172 -19.42 8.09 11.79
N GLU A 173 -18.81 8.32 12.95
CA GLU A 173 -18.08 9.55 13.23
C GLU A 173 -16.74 9.61 12.49
N GLY A 174 -16.20 10.82 12.33
CA GLY A 174 -14.89 11.01 11.72
C GLY A 174 -13.76 10.46 12.60
N HIS A 175 -12.87 9.65 12.02
CA HIS A 175 -11.78 9.00 12.74
C HIS A 175 -10.87 9.98 13.48
N HIS A 176 -10.43 11.07 12.84
CA HIS A 176 -9.61 12.08 13.50
C HIS A 176 -10.35 12.75 14.67
N SER A 177 -11.61 13.12 14.51
CA SER A 177 -12.41 13.70 15.61
C SER A 177 -12.56 12.73 16.79
N LEU A 178 -12.66 11.42 16.51
CA LEU A 178 -12.70 10.41 17.57
C LEU A 178 -11.38 10.36 18.35
N SER A 179 -10.22 10.51 17.71
CA SER A 179 -8.91 10.46 18.40
C SER A 179 -8.76 11.51 19.50
N HIS A 180 -9.48 12.63 19.40
CA HIS A 180 -9.67 13.61 20.47
C HIS A 180 -10.70 13.12 21.51
N HIS A 181 -10.44 11.95 22.10
CA HIS A 181 -11.44 11.21 22.87
C HIS A 181 -11.73 11.79 24.25
N ARG A 182 -10.86 12.64 24.83
CA ARG A 182 -11.04 13.24 26.17
C ARG A 182 -11.34 12.21 27.27
N ASN A 183 -10.72 11.04 27.18
CA ASN A 183 -10.96 9.85 28.03
C ASN A 183 -12.40 9.31 28.01
N ASP A 184 -13.17 9.63 26.97
CA ASP A 184 -14.50 9.04 26.74
C ASP A 184 -14.36 7.56 26.32
N PRO A 185 -14.90 6.61 27.11
CA PRO A 185 -14.77 5.18 26.83
C PRO A 185 -15.48 4.75 25.54
N GLU A 186 -16.58 5.41 25.15
CA GLU A 186 -17.29 5.05 23.91
C GLU A 186 -16.47 5.41 22.68
N LYS A 187 -15.83 6.59 22.70
CA LYS A 187 -14.92 7.00 21.63
C LYS A 187 -13.72 6.07 21.53
N GLN A 188 -13.15 5.66 22.66
CA GLN A 188 -12.03 4.73 22.69
C GLN A 188 -12.39 3.36 22.09
N GLU A 189 -13.56 2.82 22.41
CA GLU A 189 -14.02 1.56 21.81
C GLU A 189 -14.30 1.69 20.31
N LYS A 190 -14.79 2.85 19.84
CA LYS A 190 -14.93 3.14 18.41
C LYS A 190 -13.58 3.20 17.70
N ILE A 191 -12.58 3.88 18.27
CA ILE A 191 -11.20 3.91 17.73
C ILE A 191 -10.62 2.50 17.67
N LYS A 192 -10.82 1.68 18.72
CA LYS A 192 -10.35 0.29 18.75
C LYS A 192 -10.95 -0.56 17.63
N LYS A 193 -12.23 -0.35 17.27
CA LYS A 193 -12.84 -0.99 16.10
C LYS A 193 -12.15 -0.58 14.79
N ILE A 194 -11.84 0.72 14.63
CA ILE A 194 -11.11 1.22 13.45
C ILE A 194 -9.70 0.64 13.38
N ASN A 195 -8.94 0.68 14.49
CA ASN A 195 -7.59 0.11 14.59
C ASN A 195 -7.57 -1.39 14.28
N ARG A 196 -8.57 -2.13 14.78
CA ARG A 196 -8.76 -3.54 14.43
C ARG A 196 -8.96 -3.72 12.93
N PHE A 197 -9.85 -2.94 12.31
CA PHE A 197 -10.09 -3.00 10.87
C PHE A 197 -8.82 -2.74 10.05
N HIS A 198 -8.01 -1.74 10.42
CA HIS A 198 -6.73 -1.47 9.75
C HIS A 198 -5.74 -2.62 9.92
N THR A 199 -5.64 -3.16 11.14
CA THR A 199 -4.78 -4.33 11.42
C THR A 199 -5.23 -5.57 10.65
N GLU A 200 -6.54 -5.75 10.43
CA GLU A 200 -7.08 -6.81 9.58
C GLU A 200 -6.68 -6.63 8.09
N GLN A 201 -6.56 -5.40 7.60
CA GLN A 201 -6.08 -5.13 6.23
C GLN A 201 -4.56 -5.35 6.11
N LEU A 202 -3.78 -4.98 7.13
CA LEU A 202 -2.37 -5.35 7.21
C LEU A 202 -2.20 -6.87 7.21
N ALA A 203 -2.98 -7.59 8.02
CA ALA A 203 -2.93 -9.05 8.07
C ALA A 203 -3.26 -9.69 6.71
N TYR A 204 -4.19 -9.09 5.95
CA TYR A 204 -4.45 -9.49 4.57
C TYR A 204 -3.21 -9.32 3.69
N LEU A 205 -2.58 -8.13 3.69
CA LEU A 205 -1.36 -7.86 2.92
C LEU A 205 -0.24 -8.85 3.26
N LEU A 206 0.03 -9.07 4.55
CA LEU A 206 1.06 -10.02 5.01
C LEU A 206 0.76 -11.45 4.54
N LYS A 207 -0.50 -11.89 4.58
CA LYS A 207 -0.91 -13.20 4.05
C LYS A 207 -0.69 -13.30 2.55
N ARG A 208 -0.98 -12.25 1.78
CA ARG A 208 -0.74 -12.21 0.33
C ARG A 208 0.74 -12.29 0.01
N LEU A 209 1.59 -11.49 0.66
CA LEU A 209 3.05 -11.56 0.49
C LEU A 209 3.60 -12.94 0.85
N LYS A 210 3.08 -13.58 1.90
CA LYS A 210 3.50 -14.93 2.31
C LYS A 210 3.05 -16.02 1.34
N SER A 211 1.89 -15.84 0.68
CA SER A 211 1.29 -16.86 -0.17
C SER A 211 2.03 -17.09 -1.50
N ILE A 212 2.87 -16.15 -1.93
CA ILE A 212 3.58 -16.21 -3.20
C ILE A 212 5.04 -16.59 -2.95
N GLN A 213 5.48 -17.68 -3.57
CA GLN A 213 6.88 -18.14 -3.49
C GLN A 213 7.75 -17.47 -4.57
N GLU A 214 8.90 -16.96 -4.17
CA GLU A 214 9.97 -16.41 -5.01
C GLU A 214 11.26 -17.20 -4.75
N GLY A 215 11.50 -18.22 -5.57
CA GLY A 215 12.57 -19.20 -5.34
C GLY A 215 12.28 -20.09 -4.14
N ASP A 216 13.19 -20.10 -3.17
CA ASP A 216 13.15 -20.91 -1.94
C ASP A 216 12.36 -20.26 -0.78
N LYS A 217 11.95 -19.00 -0.94
CA LYS A 217 11.32 -18.18 0.10
C LYS A 217 10.05 -17.50 -0.41
N SER A 218 9.16 -17.07 0.48
CA SER A 218 8.05 -16.22 0.08
C SER A 218 8.49 -14.77 -0.14
N ILE A 219 7.67 -13.97 -0.84
CA ILE A 219 7.91 -12.52 -0.99
C ILE A 219 8.01 -11.86 0.41
N LEU A 220 7.19 -12.29 1.38
CA LEU A 220 7.25 -11.77 2.75
C LEU A 220 8.61 -12.02 3.42
N ASP A 221 9.22 -13.19 3.20
CA ASP A 221 10.52 -13.53 3.78
C ASP A 221 11.65 -12.68 3.20
N ARG A 222 11.50 -12.18 1.96
CA ARG A 222 12.46 -11.30 1.29
C ARG A 222 12.20 -9.80 1.52
N THR A 223 11.07 -9.45 2.11
CA THR A 223 10.63 -8.06 2.30
C THR A 223 10.89 -7.58 3.73
N MET A 224 11.15 -6.29 3.90
CA MET A 224 11.01 -5.57 5.18
C MET A 224 9.78 -4.66 5.08
N LEU A 225 8.82 -4.82 5.99
CA LEU A 225 7.59 -4.03 6.03
C LEU A 225 7.46 -3.34 7.39
N VAL A 226 7.33 -2.01 7.37
CA VAL A 226 7.01 -1.24 8.58
C VAL A 226 5.55 -0.78 8.54
N TYR A 227 4.86 -0.95 9.67
CA TYR A 227 3.48 -0.51 9.87
C TYR A 227 3.35 0.13 11.25
N GLY A 228 2.63 1.24 11.34
CA GLY A 228 2.38 1.94 12.60
C GLY A 228 2.00 3.39 12.39
N GLY A 229 1.96 4.13 13.49
CA GLY A 229 1.66 5.56 13.50
C GLY A 229 2.78 6.39 14.14
N CYS A 230 2.80 7.69 13.81
CA CYS A 230 3.72 8.68 14.39
C CYS A 230 3.25 9.23 15.74
N ILE A 231 2.10 8.76 16.26
CA ILE A 231 1.50 9.20 17.52
C ILE A 231 1.15 7.96 18.37
N GLY A 232 1.62 7.92 19.61
CA GLY A 232 1.29 6.88 20.59
C GLY A 232 -0.06 7.09 21.28
N ASP A 233 -0.43 8.35 21.54
CA ASP A 233 -1.75 8.74 22.05
C ASP A 233 -2.30 9.93 21.24
N GLY A 234 -3.36 9.67 20.47
CA GLY A 234 -4.00 10.66 19.60
C GLY A 234 -4.69 11.81 20.33
N ASN A 235 -5.16 11.62 21.56
CA ASN A 235 -5.82 12.66 22.34
C ASN A 235 -4.81 13.62 22.97
N ARG A 236 -3.65 13.10 23.39
CA ARG A 236 -2.57 13.89 23.98
C ARG A 236 -1.61 14.47 22.93
N HIS A 237 -1.71 14.02 21.69
CA HIS A 237 -0.67 14.21 20.67
C HIS A 237 0.70 13.77 21.18
N ASP A 238 0.75 12.61 21.87
CA ASP A 238 2.00 12.09 22.42
C ASP A 238 2.76 11.32 21.35
N HIS A 239 3.98 11.78 21.04
CA HIS A 239 4.87 11.17 20.05
C HIS A 239 5.82 10.11 20.67
N ASN A 240 5.60 9.74 21.93
CA ASN A 240 6.32 8.66 22.60
C ASN A 240 5.61 7.31 22.47
N ARG A 241 6.36 6.21 22.67
CA ARG A 241 5.84 4.83 22.71
C ARG A 241 4.98 4.48 21.47
N LEU A 242 5.54 4.76 20.31
CA LEU A 242 4.87 4.58 19.03
C LEU A 242 4.50 3.10 18.78
N PRO A 243 3.28 2.81 18.27
CA PRO A 243 2.84 1.45 17.97
C PRO A 243 3.42 1.01 16.62
N ILE A 244 4.70 0.60 16.62
CA ILE A 244 5.42 0.20 15.40
C ILE A 244 5.54 -1.33 15.32
N LEU A 245 5.20 -1.87 14.16
CA LEU A 245 5.43 -3.25 13.76
C LEU A 245 6.42 -3.27 12.60
N LEU A 246 7.52 -4.00 12.77
CA LEU A 246 8.39 -4.44 11.68
C LEU A 246 8.07 -5.90 11.37
N ALA A 247 7.75 -6.20 10.12
CA ALA A 247 7.35 -7.52 9.65
C ALA A 247 8.14 -7.94 8.40
N GLY A 248 8.15 -9.24 8.14
CA GLY A 248 8.93 -9.86 7.05
C GLY A 248 10.28 -10.39 7.52
N GLY A 249 11.01 -11.01 6.60
CA GLY A 249 12.32 -11.61 6.90
C GLY A 249 13.51 -10.74 6.51
N GLY A 250 13.32 -9.71 5.68
CA GLY A 250 14.42 -8.92 5.11
C GLY A 250 15.50 -9.77 4.45
N ASP A 251 15.09 -10.91 3.86
CA ASP A 251 15.97 -11.94 3.31
C ASP A 251 16.96 -12.54 4.33
N GLY A 252 16.53 -12.66 5.59
CA GLY A 252 17.35 -13.16 6.70
C GLY A 252 18.12 -12.08 7.45
N ARG A 253 17.93 -10.80 7.11
CA ARG A 253 18.56 -9.65 7.81
C ARG A 253 17.77 -9.14 9.00
N LEU A 254 16.54 -9.64 9.21
CA LEU A 254 15.70 -9.31 10.36
C LEU A 254 15.63 -10.44 11.37
N ASN A 255 15.35 -10.10 12.63
CA ASN A 255 15.10 -11.06 13.71
C ASN A 255 13.64 -10.96 14.23
N PRO A 256 12.67 -11.53 13.50
CA PRO A 256 11.25 -11.39 13.81
C PRO A 256 10.80 -12.24 15.03
N GLY A 257 9.54 -12.07 15.44
CA GLY A 257 8.93 -12.91 16.49
C GLY A 257 9.17 -12.42 17.91
N ARG A 258 9.52 -11.14 18.07
CA ARG A 258 9.85 -10.52 19.36
C ARG A 258 9.14 -9.20 19.56
N HIS A 259 8.98 -8.81 20.82
CA HIS A 259 8.56 -7.47 21.22
C HIS A 259 9.76 -6.77 21.87
N VAL A 260 10.08 -5.56 21.40
CA VAL A 260 11.26 -4.81 21.84
C VAL A 260 10.82 -3.46 22.34
N GLN A 261 11.19 -3.16 23.58
CA GLN A 261 11.04 -1.83 24.15
C GLN A 261 12.41 -1.16 24.19
N TYR A 262 12.56 -0.08 23.44
CA TYR A 262 13.77 0.74 23.46
C TYR A 262 13.75 1.73 24.63
N PRO A 263 14.92 2.23 25.06
CA PRO A 263 15.01 3.31 26.02
C PRO A 263 14.14 4.51 25.61
N GLY A 264 13.64 5.25 26.60
CA GLY A 264 12.87 6.46 26.34
C GLY A 264 13.65 7.46 25.47
N LYS A 265 12.95 8.17 24.59
CA LYS A 265 13.52 9.12 23.62
C LYS A 265 14.40 8.48 22.53
N THR A 266 14.35 7.17 22.33
CA THR A 266 14.94 6.54 21.14
C THR A 266 14.16 7.01 19.89
N PRO A 267 14.79 7.73 18.94
CA PRO A 267 14.10 8.23 17.75
C PRO A 267 13.61 7.10 16.84
N LEU A 268 12.42 7.24 16.26
CA LEU A 268 11.93 6.31 15.24
C LEU A 268 12.85 6.26 14.01
N MET A 269 13.51 7.38 13.70
CA MET A 269 14.47 7.45 12.60
C MET A 269 15.64 6.46 12.76
N ASN A 270 15.97 6.01 13.99
CA ASN A 270 16.97 4.95 14.19
C ASN A 270 16.52 3.62 13.54
N LEU A 271 15.21 3.31 13.58
CA LEU A 271 14.66 2.13 12.89
C LEU A 271 14.79 2.27 11.38
N TYR A 272 14.43 3.43 10.82
CA TYR A 272 14.49 3.66 9.38
C TYR A 272 15.93 3.67 8.87
N ALA A 273 16.88 4.26 9.60
CA ALA A 273 18.30 4.17 9.30
C ALA A 273 18.78 2.70 9.24
N SER A 274 18.35 1.88 10.21
CA SER A 274 18.70 0.46 10.28
C SER A 274 18.08 -0.38 9.15
N MET A 275 16.88 -0.02 8.70
CA MET A 275 16.23 -0.64 7.54
C MET A 275 16.95 -0.26 6.24
N LEU A 276 17.32 1.01 6.07
CA LEU A 276 18.07 1.51 4.91
C LEU A 276 19.47 0.87 4.83
N ASP A 277 20.15 0.73 5.97
CA ASP A 277 21.41 -0.02 6.07
C ASP A 277 21.28 -1.45 5.54
N ARG A 278 20.27 -2.19 6.00
CA ARG A 278 19.99 -3.57 5.54
C ARG A 278 19.57 -3.65 4.08
N PHE A 279 18.98 -2.57 3.56
CA PHE A 279 18.65 -2.44 2.15
C PHE A 279 19.89 -2.12 1.29
N GLY A 280 21.02 -1.72 1.90
CA GLY A 280 22.27 -1.41 1.23
C GLY A 280 22.46 0.07 0.90
N VAL A 281 21.71 0.97 1.53
CA VAL A 281 21.82 2.42 1.33
C VAL A 281 22.93 3.00 2.21
N GLN A 282 23.87 3.69 1.56
CA GLN A 282 24.91 4.51 2.21
C GLN A 282 24.30 5.84 2.68
N ASP A 283 24.89 6.49 3.68
CA ASP A 283 24.41 7.76 4.24
C ASP A 283 22.96 7.72 4.75
N ASN A 284 22.61 6.65 5.47
CA ASN A 284 21.24 6.34 5.93
C ASN A 284 20.79 7.05 7.23
N MET A 285 21.59 7.99 7.73
CA MET A 285 21.29 8.77 8.93
C MET A 285 20.56 10.06 8.55
N HIS A 286 19.25 10.10 8.79
CA HIS A 286 18.39 11.22 8.42
C HIS A 286 17.49 11.67 9.57
N GLY A 287 16.99 12.90 9.50
CA GLY A 287 16.07 13.46 10.50
C GLY A 287 16.73 13.56 11.87
N ASP A 288 16.05 13.05 12.89
CA ASP A 288 16.54 13.00 14.28
C ASP A 288 17.22 11.67 14.63
N ALA A 289 17.67 10.89 13.63
CA ALA A 289 18.42 9.66 13.88
C ALA A 289 19.70 9.93 14.70
N THR A 290 19.88 9.17 15.77
CA THR A 290 21.03 9.25 16.69
C THR A 290 21.91 8.01 16.64
N GLY A 291 21.44 6.94 15.99
CA GLY A 291 22.22 5.73 15.71
C GLY A 291 21.38 4.67 15.02
N MET A 292 21.96 3.48 14.86
CA MET A 292 21.26 2.31 14.36
C MET A 292 20.76 1.43 15.51
N LEU A 293 19.69 0.70 15.26
CA LEU A 293 19.14 -0.32 16.14
C LEU A 293 19.81 -1.65 15.81
N GLU A 294 20.69 -2.09 16.70
CA GLU A 294 21.36 -3.38 16.59
C GLU A 294 20.34 -4.50 16.88
N ASN A 295 20.09 -5.37 15.90
CA ASN A 295 19.20 -6.54 15.94
C ASN A 295 17.70 -6.33 15.61
N ILE A 296 17.32 -5.39 14.75
CA ILE A 296 15.93 -5.34 14.24
C ILE A 296 15.51 -6.61 13.49
#